data_AF-B6H5D8-F1
#
_entry.id   AF-B6H5D8-F1
#
_cell.length_a   1.000
_cell.length_b   1.000
_cell.length_c   1.000
_cell.angle_alpha   90.00
_cell.angle_beta   90.00
_cell.angle_gamma   90.00
#
_symmetry.space_group_name_H-M   'P 1'
#
loop_
_entity.id
_entity.type
_entity.pdbx_description
1 polymer ?
#
loop_
_entity_poly.entity_id
_entity_poly.type
_entity_poly.pdbx_seq_one_letter_code
_entity_poly.pdbx_strand_id
1 'polypeptide(L)'
;MIGSWHSLHRVRGKASIKGTPKKYLNAKDFEDGLTALDSAMGENPWLIAFAPIRLITAGGFVAVSYLKNRESTGDLDFLIDPEFAGDKDIEGALQGAILDVANRLSYNENWVNDDMAIFVTKKTRQALFEQAVKQGVTLFKGQNLEVLAAPIEWALERKLRRIYAANRDRKAEGDFADAVAFLNVLRTRNNGPLDLESIRTMNMNGFDVVPDYKTMQRVADAYRQKYNEEIFG
;
A
#
# COMPACT_ATOMS: atom_id res chain seq x y z
N MET A 1 -70.40 -12.75 6.08
CA MET A 1 -69.25 -12.71 5.15
C MET A 1 -68.86 -11.24 5.00
N ILE A 2 -68.10 -10.64 5.92
CA ILE A 2 -66.63 -10.69 6.13
C ILE A 2 -65.86 -10.53 4.81
N GLY A 3 -65.15 -9.41 4.67
CA GLY A 3 -64.24 -9.13 3.55
C GLY A 3 -63.68 -7.71 3.59
N SER A 4 -62.81 -7.45 4.58
CA SER A 4 -62.10 -6.18 4.81
C SER A 4 -61.09 -5.89 3.68
N TRP A 5 -61.10 -4.65 3.19
CA TRP A 5 -60.07 -4.10 2.32
C TRP A 5 -58.81 -3.78 3.14
N HIS A 6 -57.76 -4.59 3.01
CA HIS A 6 -56.43 -4.26 3.52
C HIS A 6 -55.61 -3.53 2.45
N SER A 7 -55.38 -2.24 2.70
CA SER A 7 -54.35 -1.44 2.04
C SER A 7 -52.97 -1.97 2.45
N LEU A 8 -52.25 -2.59 1.51
CA LEU A 8 -50.84 -2.93 1.67
C LEU A 8 -50.00 -1.66 1.51
N HIS A 9 -49.73 -0.97 2.61
CA HIS A 9 -48.63 -0.01 2.68
C HIS A 9 -47.31 -0.76 2.61
N ARG A 10 -46.77 -0.86 1.39
CA ARG A 10 -45.37 -1.21 1.16
C ARG A 10 -44.52 -0.05 1.67
N VAL A 11 -44.01 -0.18 2.88
CA VAL A 11 -42.94 0.69 3.41
C VAL A 11 -41.74 0.52 2.49
N ARG A 12 -41.58 1.42 1.52
CA ARG A 12 -40.31 1.61 0.83
C ARG A 12 -39.33 2.04 1.90
N GLY A 13 -38.42 1.14 2.27
CA GLY A 13 -37.25 1.48 3.07
C GLY A 13 -36.60 2.71 2.45
N LYS A 14 -36.40 3.75 3.26
CA LYS A 14 -35.65 4.93 2.84
C LYS A 14 -34.30 4.44 2.34
N ALA A 15 -34.02 4.65 1.05
CA ALA A 15 -32.67 4.58 0.56
C ALA A 15 -31.85 5.56 1.42
N SER A 16 -30.98 5.02 2.28
CA SER A 16 -29.97 5.81 2.96
C SER A 16 -29.23 6.56 1.87
N ILE A 17 -29.19 7.89 1.97
CA ILE A 17 -28.30 8.70 1.15
C ILE A 17 -26.89 8.26 1.59
N LYS A 18 -26.28 7.32 0.86
CA LYS A 18 -24.88 6.98 1.05
C LYS A 18 -24.12 8.29 0.79
N GLY A 19 -23.49 8.83 1.83
CA GLY A 19 -22.61 9.98 1.68
C GLY A 19 -21.51 9.66 0.65
N THR A 20 -20.90 10.69 0.08
CA THR A 20 -19.79 10.49 -0.86
C THR A 20 -18.71 9.62 -0.22
N PRO A 21 -18.26 8.52 -0.87
CA PRO A 21 -17.26 7.64 -0.31
C PRO A 21 -15.98 8.39 0.07
N LYS A 22 -15.36 7.97 1.17
CA LYS A 22 -14.12 8.55 1.64
C LYS A 22 -12.99 8.24 0.66
N LYS A 23 -12.43 9.30 0.07
CA LYS A 23 -11.38 9.20 -0.95
C LYS A 23 -9.97 9.05 -0.38
N TYR A 24 -9.70 9.59 0.81
CA TYR A 24 -8.39 9.53 1.47
C TYR A 24 -8.54 8.89 2.84
N LEU A 25 -7.70 7.90 3.10
CA LEU A 25 -7.72 7.05 4.28
C LEU A 25 -6.52 7.35 5.19
N ASN A 26 -6.90 7.65 6.42
CA ASN A 26 -6.22 7.53 7.69
C ASN A 26 -5.39 6.30 8.02
N ALA A 27 -4.43 6.40 8.94
CA ALA A 27 -3.94 5.21 9.66
C ALA A 27 -5.08 4.47 10.38
N LYS A 28 -6.01 5.19 11.02
CA LYS A 28 -7.17 4.57 11.68
C LYS A 28 -8.14 3.97 10.67
N ASP A 29 -8.39 4.67 9.56
CA ASP A 29 -9.26 4.14 8.51
C ASP A 29 -8.72 2.83 7.92
N PHE A 30 -7.41 2.74 7.70
CA PHE A 30 -6.81 1.48 7.25
C PHE A 30 -6.87 0.39 8.33
N GLU A 31 -6.65 0.70 9.60
CA GLU A 31 -6.81 -0.27 10.68
C GLU A 31 -8.23 -0.84 10.73
N ASP A 32 -9.24 0.03 10.70
CA ASP A 32 -10.66 -0.35 10.68
C ASP A 32 -10.98 -1.17 9.41
N GLY A 33 -10.51 -0.71 8.25
CA GLY A 33 -10.71 -1.36 6.95
C GLY A 33 -10.06 -2.74 6.85
N LEU A 34 -8.81 -2.87 7.27
CA LEU A 34 -8.07 -4.14 7.23
C LEU A 34 -8.61 -5.13 8.26
N THR A 35 -9.06 -4.67 9.44
CA THR A 35 -9.75 -5.52 10.41
C THR A 35 -11.08 -6.04 9.85
N ALA A 36 -11.84 -5.16 9.19
CA ALA A 36 -13.09 -5.50 8.54
C ALA A 36 -12.90 -6.47 7.36
N LEU A 37 -11.80 -6.32 6.61
CA LEU A 37 -11.39 -7.20 5.53
C LEU A 37 -10.95 -8.56 6.04
N ASP A 38 -10.08 -8.61 7.06
CA ASP A 38 -9.67 -9.85 7.72
C ASP A 38 -10.86 -10.69 8.17
N SER A 39 -11.86 -10.04 8.78
CA SER A 39 -13.10 -10.70 9.20
C SER A 39 -13.91 -11.23 8.02
N ALA A 40 -14.09 -10.42 6.96
CA ALA A 40 -14.83 -10.84 5.76
C ALA A 40 -14.13 -12.00 5.02
N MET A 41 -12.80 -12.03 5.01
CA MET A 41 -12.02 -13.13 4.45
C MET A 41 -12.26 -14.44 5.20
N GLY A 42 -12.44 -14.39 6.52
CA GLY A 42 -12.76 -15.55 7.35
C GLY A 42 -14.15 -16.15 7.07
N GLU A 43 -15.05 -15.40 6.44
CA GLU A 43 -16.38 -15.88 6.05
C GLU A 43 -16.41 -16.48 4.64
N ASN A 44 -15.34 -16.28 3.85
CA ASN A 44 -15.24 -16.75 2.47
C ASN A 44 -14.49 -18.09 2.39
N PRO A 45 -15.14 -19.20 1.95
CA PRO A 45 -14.51 -20.52 1.89
C PRO A 45 -13.23 -20.58 1.04
N TRP A 46 -13.14 -19.76 -0.01
CA TRP A 46 -11.96 -19.71 -0.88
C TRP A 46 -10.78 -19.01 -0.23
N LEU A 47 -11.00 -18.12 0.73
CA LEU A 47 -9.94 -17.35 1.38
C LEU A 47 -9.51 -17.98 2.70
N ILE A 48 -10.46 -18.42 3.52
CA ILE A 48 -10.15 -19.06 4.82
C ILE A 48 -9.35 -20.36 4.67
N ALA A 49 -9.55 -21.10 3.57
CA ALA A 49 -8.82 -22.35 3.30
C ALA A 49 -7.31 -22.14 3.14
N PHE A 50 -6.87 -20.94 2.80
CA PHE A 50 -5.47 -20.56 2.59
C PHE A 50 -5.01 -19.47 3.58
N ALA A 51 -5.76 -19.25 4.65
CA ALA A 51 -5.43 -18.26 5.66
C ALA A 51 -4.13 -18.60 6.41
N PRO A 52 -3.29 -17.60 6.75
CA PRO A 52 -3.42 -16.21 6.32
C PRO A 52 -2.94 -16.00 4.88
N ILE A 53 -3.72 -15.29 4.07
CA ILE A 53 -3.25 -14.78 2.78
C ILE A 53 -2.34 -13.59 3.05
N ARG A 54 -1.14 -13.63 2.45
CA ARG A 54 -0.12 -12.59 2.62
C ARG A 54 -0.12 -11.63 1.45
N LEU A 55 -0.11 -10.34 1.79
CA LEU A 55 0.08 -9.25 0.86
C LEU A 55 1.39 -8.52 1.18
N ILE A 56 2.10 -8.04 0.16
CA ILE A 56 3.13 -7.01 0.34
C ILE A 56 2.67 -5.72 -0.31
N THR A 57 2.97 -4.59 0.32
CA THR A 57 2.54 -3.27 -0.15
C THR A 57 3.67 -2.25 -0.10
N ALA A 58 3.56 -1.21 -0.91
CA ALA A 58 4.47 -0.08 -0.92
C ALA A 58 3.71 1.23 -1.12
N GLY A 59 4.42 2.36 -1.09
CA GLY A 59 3.83 3.64 -1.45
C GLY A 59 3.05 4.29 -0.31
N GLY A 60 1.88 4.85 -0.63
CA GLY A 60 1.15 5.76 0.26
C GLY A 60 0.74 5.13 1.59
N PHE A 61 0.29 3.88 1.57
CA PHE A 61 -0.10 3.18 2.80
C PHE A 61 1.09 2.99 3.75
N VAL A 62 2.28 2.63 3.23
CA VAL A 62 3.51 2.55 4.03
C VAL A 62 3.89 3.92 4.61
N ALA A 63 3.70 5.00 3.83
CA ALA A 63 3.97 6.36 4.25
C ALA A 63 3.05 6.82 5.42
N VAL A 64 1.81 6.36 5.43
CA VAL A 64 0.83 6.62 6.51
C VAL A 64 1.09 5.73 7.72
N SER A 65 1.16 4.41 7.53
CA SER A 65 1.08 3.43 8.63
C SER A 65 2.42 3.13 9.29
N TYR A 66 3.53 3.22 8.54
CA TYR A 66 4.86 2.88 9.05
C TYR A 66 5.78 4.09 9.18
N LEU A 67 5.98 4.84 8.09
CA LEU A 67 6.88 6.00 8.09
C LEU A 67 6.30 7.20 8.83
N LYS A 68 4.96 7.26 8.97
CA LYS A 68 4.22 8.34 9.63
C LYS A 68 4.56 9.73 9.07
N ASN A 69 4.88 9.81 7.78
CA ASN A 69 5.24 11.05 7.09
C ASN A 69 4.07 11.64 6.27
N ARG A 70 2.91 10.97 6.27
CA ARG A 70 1.67 11.44 5.67
C ARG A 70 0.50 11.23 6.63
N GLU A 71 -0.48 12.11 6.59
CA GLU A 71 -1.72 11.95 7.36
C GLU A 71 -2.70 10.97 6.72
N SER A 72 -2.72 10.88 5.39
CA SER A 72 -3.62 9.99 4.64
C SER A 72 -3.09 9.67 3.24
N THR A 73 -3.64 8.61 2.62
CA THR A 73 -3.42 8.25 1.20
C THR A 73 -4.73 7.73 0.59
N GLY A 74 -4.81 7.60 -0.74
CA GLY A 74 -6.04 7.12 -1.40
C GLY A 74 -6.33 5.64 -1.17
N ASP A 75 -5.26 4.84 -1.15
CA ASP A 75 -5.30 3.40 -1.35
C ASP A 75 -4.07 2.68 -0.74
N LEU A 76 -4.19 1.36 -0.71
CA LEU A 76 -3.15 0.37 -0.47
C LEU A 76 -2.96 -0.44 -1.76
N ASP A 77 -1.85 -0.19 -2.47
CA ASP A 77 -1.46 -1.02 -3.61
C ASP A 77 -0.72 -2.26 -3.11
N PHE A 78 -1.08 -3.45 -3.58
CA PHE A 78 -0.49 -4.70 -3.10
C PHE A 78 0.04 -5.62 -4.21
N LEU A 79 0.89 -6.56 -3.81
CA LEU A 79 1.13 -7.82 -4.49
C LEU A 79 0.67 -8.93 -3.56
N ILE A 80 -0.13 -9.87 -4.09
CA ILE A 80 -0.51 -11.09 -3.39
C ILE A 80 0.63 -12.10 -3.43
N ASP A 81 0.67 -13.00 -2.44
CA ASP A 81 1.60 -14.12 -2.37
C ASP A 81 1.79 -14.76 -3.75
N PRO A 82 3.04 -14.97 -4.22
CA PRO A 82 3.30 -15.54 -5.54
C PRO A 82 2.60 -16.87 -5.82
N GLU A 83 2.27 -17.63 -4.78
CA GLU A 83 1.49 -18.87 -4.88
C GLU A 83 0.09 -18.64 -5.47
N PHE A 84 -0.57 -17.54 -5.08
CA PHE A 84 -1.93 -17.20 -5.50
C PHE A 84 -1.99 -16.23 -6.68
N ALA A 85 -0.83 -15.77 -7.15
CA ALA A 85 -0.71 -14.86 -8.28
C ALA A 85 -1.26 -15.48 -9.57
N GLY A 86 -2.37 -14.94 -10.08
CA GLY A 86 -3.10 -15.44 -11.25
C GLY A 86 -4.10 -16.56 -10.96
N ASP A 87 -4.30 -16.92 -9.69
CA ASP A 87 -5.41 -17.77 -9.28
C ASP A 87 -6.70 -16.93 -9.24
N LYS A 88 -7.56 -17.15 -10.25
CA LYS A 88 -8.77 -16.34 -10.44
C LYS A 88 -9.82 -16.53 -9.33
N ASP A 89 -9.85 -17.70 -8.70
CA ASP A 89 -10.83 -17.97 -7.65
C ASP A 89 -10.44 -17.24 -6.37
N ILE A 90 -9.15 -17.27 -6.02
CA ILE A 90 -8.61 -16.54 -4.86
C ILE A 90 -8.61 -15.03 -5.11
N GLU A 91 -8.12 -14.57 -6.26
CA GLU A 91 -8.09 -13.13 -6.60
C GLU A 91 -9.51 -12.56 -6.69
N GLY A 92 -10.45 -13.28 -7.31
CA GLY A 92 -11.84 -12.89 -7.40
C GLY A 92 -12.54 -12.84 -6.04
N ALA A 93 -12.29 -13.84 -5.18
CA ALA A 93 -12.82 -13.86 -3.82
C ALA A 93 -12.27 -12.70 -2.98
N LEU A 94 -10.97 -12.41 -3.07
CA LEU A 94 -10.33 -11.29 -2.37
C LEU A 94 -10.89 -9.95 -2.86
N GLN A 95 -11.02 -9.75 -4.17
CA GLN A 95 -11.61 -8.54 -4.75
C GLN A 95 -13.06 -8.33 -4.29
N GLY A 96 -13.85 -9.42 -4.23
CA GLY A 96 -15.20 -9.38 -3.69
C GLY A 96 -15.24 -8.90 -2.24
N ALA A 97 -14.39 -9.48 -1.37
CA ALA A 97 -14.29 -9.07 0.04
C ALA A 97 -13.85 -7.61 0.20
N ILE A 98 -12.90 -7.13 -0.62
CA ILE A 98 -12.45 -5.73 -0.63
C ILE A 98 -13.60 -4.79 -0.98
N LEU A 99 -14.39 -5.12 -2.01
CA LEU A 99 -15.52 -4.31 -2.47
C LEU A 99 -16.66 -4.28 -1.44
N ASP A 100 -16.95 -5.41 -0.79
CA ASP A 100 -17.96 -5.49 0.26
C ASP A 100 -17.58 -4.62 1.47
N VAL A 101 -16.31 -4.65 1.87
CA VAL A 101 -15.80 -3.79 2.95
C VAL A 101 -15.84 -2.31 2.55
N ALA A 102 -15.43 -1.98 1.32
CA ALA A 102 -15.49 -0.60 0.81
C ALA A 102 -16.93 -0.07 0.89
N ASN A 103 -17.90 -0.88 0.48
CA ASN A 103 -19.32 -0.55 0.54
C ASN A 103 -19.85 -0.36 1.96
N ARG A 104 -19.43 -1.23 2.89
CA ARG A 104 -19.85 -1.21 4.30
C ARG A 104 -19.28 0.01 5.04
N LEU A 105 -18.02 0.34 4.80
CA LEU A 105 -17.32 1.45 5.46
C LEU A 105 -17.42 2.78 4.68
N SER A 106 -18.10 2.78 3.53
CA SER A 106 -18.20 3.95 2.63
C SER A 106 -16.82 4.48 2.21
N TYR A 107 -15.90 3.58 1.86
CA TYR A 107 -14.60 3.91 1.28
C TYR A 107 -14.68 3.89 -0.24
N ASN A 108 -13.69 4.50 -0.90
CA ASN A 108 -13.53 4.34 -2.34
C ASN A 108 -13.33 2.85 -2.70
N GLU A 109 -13.86 2.42 -3.84
CA GLU A 109 -13.89 0.99 -4.22
C GLU A 109 -12.48 0.41 -4.46
N ASN A 110 -11.50 1.27 -4.74
CA ASN A 110 -10.11 0.88 -5.02
C ASN A 110 -9.17 1.11 -3.82
N TRP A 111 -9.71 1.21 -2.60
CA TRP A 111 -8.92 1.47 -1.39
C TRP A 111 -7.86 0.40 -1.08
N VAL A 112 -8.04 -0.81 -1.61
CA VAL A 112 -7.05 -1.88 -1.71
C VAL A 112 -7.09 -2.39 -3.14
N ASN A 113 -5.96 -2.37 -3.86
CA ASN A 113 -5.90 -2.77 -5.27
C ASN A 113 -4.54 -3.39 -5.62
N ASP A 114 -4.47 -4.11 -6.74
CA ASP A 114 -3.28 -4.82 -7.20
C ASP A 114 -2.49 -4.08 -8.29
N ASP A 115 -2.67 -2.75 -8.45
CA ASP A 115 -2.00 -1.96 -9.51
C ASP A 115 -0.47 -2.06 -9.45
N MET A 116 0.09 -2.38 -8.27
CA MET A 116 1.51 -2.65 -8.11
C MET A 116 2.01 -3.82 -8.97
N ALA A 117 1.15 -4.79 -9.32
CA ALA A 117 1.46 -5.94 -10.16
C ALA A 117 1.94 -5.57 -11.57
N ILE A 118 1.48 -4.44 -12.11
CA ILE A 118 1.82 -3.97 -13.46
C ILE A 118 3.33 -3.69 -13.60
N PHE A 119 4.00 -3.37 -12.48
CA PHE A 119 5.39 -2.94 -12.48
C PHE A 119 6.39 -4.05 -12.12
N VAL A 120 5.93 -5.29 -11.94
CA VAL A 120 6.80 -6.38 -11.46
C VAL A 120 6.68 -7.63 -12.33
N THR A 121 7.82 -8.17 -12.71
CA THR A 121 7.86 -9.50 -13.34
C THR A 121 7.55 -10.59 -12.30
N LYS A 122 7.19 -11.80 -12.74
CA LYS A 122 6.99 -12.96 -11.85
C LYS A 122 8.22 -13.24 -10.98
N LYS A 123 9.42 -13.19 -11.58
CA LYS A 123 10.70 -13.40 -10.85
C LYS A 123 10.92 -12.31 -9.79
N THR A 124 10.67 -11.06 -10.15
CA THR A 124 10.78 -9.93 -9.22
C THR A 124 9.78 -10.09 -8.06
N ARG A 125 8.53 -10.46 -8.34
CA ARG A 125 7.50 -10.69 -7.32
C ARG A 125 7.96 -11.69 -6.26
N GLN A 126 8.49 -12.85 -6.68
CA GLN A 126 9.04 -13.87 -5.77
C GLN A 126 10.15 -13.28 -4.87
N ALA A 127 11.13 -12.63 -5.49
CA ALA A 127 12.25 -12.04 -4.76
C ALA A 127 11.82 -10.94 -3.78
N LEU A 128 10.79 -10.15 -4.11
CA LEU A 128 10.26 -9.12 -3.22
C LEU A 128 9.55 -9.72 -2.00
N PHE A 129 8.80 -10.81 -2.19
CA PHE A 129 8.15 -11.50 -1.08
C PHE A 129 9.16 -12.11 -0.11
N GLU A 130 10.15 -12.84 -0.62
CA GLU A 130 11.22 -13.41 0.21
C GLU A 130 11.96 -12.32 1.01
N GLN A 131 12.25 -11.19 0.38
CA GLN A 131 12.91 -10.06 1.04
C GLN A 131 11.99 -9.33 2.03
N ALA A 132 10.70 -9.18 1.75
CA ALA A 132 9.74 -8.58 2.67
C ALA A 132 9.59 -9.42 3.95
N VAL A 133 9.49 -10.75 3.80
CA VAL A 133 9.46 -11.68 4.93
C VAL A 133 10.75 -11.58 5.74
N LYS A 134 11.91 -11.57 5.08
CA LYS A 134 13.22 -11.40 5.75
C LYS A 134 13.35 -10.05 6.44
N GLN A 135 12.78 -8.98 5.87
CA GLN A 135 12.77 -7.64 6.44
C GLN A 135 11.89 -7.56 7.69
N GLY A 136 10.79 -8.31 7.74
CA GLY A 136 9.97 -8.48 8.95
C GLY A 136 9.16 -7.25 9.35
N VAL A 137 8.91 -6.30 8.44
CA VAL A 137 8.07 -5.12 8.71
C VAL A 137 6.61 -5.47 8.43
N THR A 138 5.88 -5.86 9.47
CA THR A 138 4.44 -6.13 9.42
C THR A 138 3.65 -4.84 9.62
N LEU A 139 2.74 -4.55 8.70
CA LEU A 139 1.86 -3.37 8.71
C LEU A 139 0.47 -3.67 9.26
N PHE A 140 0.01 -4.90 9.05
CA PHE A 140 -1.24 -5.42 9.61
C PHE A 140 -1.13 -6.93 9.78
N LYS A 141 -1.73 -7.46 10.84
CA LYS A 141 -1.78 -8.89 11.13
C LYS A 141 -3.10 -9.28 11.77
N GLY A 142 -3.95 -9.93 10.99
CA GLY A 142 -5.18 -10.56 11.44
C GLY A 142 -5.08 -12.09 11.42
N GLN A 143 -6.23 -12.77 11.50
CA GLN A 143 -6.28 -14.23 11.44
C GLN A 143 -6.22 -14.77 10.01
N ASN A 144 -6.77 -14.00 9.06
CA ASN A 144 -6.96 -14.39 7.66
C ASN A 144 -6.10 -13.58 6.68
N LEU A 145 -5.62 -12.41 7.11
CA LEU A 145 -4.83 -11.47 6.32
C LEU A 145 -3.58 -11.02 7.07
N GLU A 146 -2.43 -11.07 6.39
CA GLU A 146 -1.20 -10.43 6.84
C GLU A 146 -0.68 -9.48 5.74
N VAL A 147 -0.36 -8.25 6.12
CA VAL A 147 0.17 -7.23 5.20
C VAL A 147 1.57 -6.84 5.65
N LEU A 148 2.56 -7.05 4.79
CA LEU A 148 3.95 -6.68 5.01
C LEU A 148 4.34 -5.47 4.17
N ALA A 149 5.29 -4.66 4.65
CA ALA A 149 5.94 -3.69 3.79
C ALA A 149 6.85 -4.42 2.79
N ALA A 150 6.75 -4.05 1.51
CA ALA A 150 7.75 -4.41 0.51
C ALA A 150 9.15 -3.95 0.97
N PRO A 151 10.24 -4.52 0.40
CA PRO A 151 11.59 -4.13 0.77
C PRO A 151 11.79 -2.61 0.69
N ILE A 152 12.33 -2.02 1.75
CA ILE A 152 12.47 -0.55 1.85
C ILE A 152 13.36 -0.02 0.72
N GLU A 153 14.42 -0.74 0.40
CA GLU A 153 15.34 -0.45 -0.69
C GLU A 153 14.60 -0.39 -2.04
N TRP A 154 13.70 -1.35 -2.30
CA TRP A 154 12.88 -1.39 -3.51
C TRP A 154 11.88 -0.23 -3.57
N ALA A 155 11.23 0.08 -2.44
CA ALA A 155 10.29 1.18 -2.36
C ALA A 155 10.99 2.54 -2.58
N LEU A 156 12.18 2.72 -2.00
CA LEU A 156 13.02 3.91 -2.18
C LEU A 156 13.47 4.05 -3.63
N GLU A 157 13.98 2.98 -4.25
CA GLU A 157 14.42 2.98 -5.65
C GLU A 157 13.33 3.54 -6.58
N ARG A 158 12.09 3.06 -6.45
CA ARG A 158 10.96 3.54 -7.25
C ARG A 158 10.67 5.02 -7.03
N LYS A 159 10.81 5.52 -5.79
CA LYS A 159 10.63 6.94 -5.47
C LYS A 159 11.71 7.79 -6.13
N LEU A 160 12.98 7.40 -6.01
CA LEU A 160 14.10 8.12 -6.63
C LEU A 160 13.97 8.20 -8.15
N ARG A 161 13.56 7.11 -8.80
CA ARG A 161 13.32 7.09 -10.25
C ARG A 161 12.14 7.96 -10.67
N ARG A 162 11.04 7.99 -9.90
CA ARG A 162 9.93 8.91 -10.15
C ARG A 162 10.34 10.37 -9.97
N ILE A 163 11.14 10.69 -8.95
CA ILE A 163 11.67 12.05 -8.73
C ILE A 163 12.55 12.47 -9.92
N TYR A 164 13.40 11.56 -10.41
CA TYR A 164 14.28 11.82 -11.55
C TYR A 164 13.48 12.04 -12.85
N ALA A 165 12.47 11.21 -13.11
CA ALA A 165 11.65 11.28 -14.31
C ALA A 165 10.62 12.44 -14.29
N ALA A 166 10.27 12.97 -13.11
CA ALA A 166 9.23 13.97 -12.98
C ALA A 166 9.70 15.38 -13.37
N ASN A 167 8.97 16.02 -14.29
CA ASN A 167 9.03 17.45 -14.53
C ASN A 167 8.25 18.19 -13.42
N ARG A 168 8.90 18.52 -12.29
CA ARG A 168 8.47 19.50 -11.25
C ARG A 168 6.96 19.60 -10.84
N ASP A 169 6.16 18.55 -10.98
CA ASP A 169 4.74 18.57 -10.57
C ASP A 169 4.54 18.27 -9.08
N ARG A 170 3.36 18.59 -8.49
CA ARG A 170 3.02 18.31 -7.08
C ARG A 170 3.19 16.84 -6.66
N LYS A 171 3.09 15.90 -7.61
CA LYS A 171 3.37 14.47 -7.33
C LYS A 171 4.83 14.26 -6.91
N ALA A 172 5.75 15.09 -7.40
CA ALA A 172 7.15 15.03 -7.01
C ALA A 172 7.36 15.39 -5.53
N GLU A 173 6.63 16.36 -4.97
CA GLU A 173 6.76 16.75 -3.55
C GLU A 173 6.44 15.59 -2.59
N GLY A 174 5.36 14.85 -2.87
CA GLY A 174 5.01 13.66 -2.10
C GLY A 174 6.04 12.54 -2.24
N ASP A 175 6.61 12.35 -3.44
CA ASP A 175 7.68 11.38 -3.65
C ASP A 175 8.98 11.78 -2.94
N PHE A 176 9.32 13.07 -2.89
CA PHE A 176 10.47 13.58 -2.12
C PHE A 176 10.33 13.30 -0.63
N ALA A 177 9.18 13.63 -0.04
CA ALA A 177 8.93 13.42 1.39
C ALA A 177 9.03 11.93 1.77
N ASP A 178 8.49 11.05 0.93
CA ASP A 178 8.56 9.60 1.14
C ASP A 178 10.01 9.09 0.97
N ALA A 179 10.73 9.54 -0.05
CA ALA A 179 12.13 9.16 -0.27
C ALA A 179 13.01 9.53 0.92
N VAL A 180 12.85 10.75 1.46
CA VAL A 180 13.55 11.22 2.67
C VAL A 180 13.19 10.36 3.90
N ALA A 181 11.93 9.95 4.03
CA ALA A 181 11.50 9.08 5.13
C ALA A 181 12.10 7.66 5.01
N PHE A 182 12.11 7.07 3.82
CA PHE A 182 12.75 5.78 3.57
C PHE A 182 14.26 5.83 3.82
N LEU A 183 14.94 6.88 3.36
CA LEU A 183 16.36 7.11 3.62
C LEU A 183 16.64 7.15 5.13
N ASN A 184 15.77 7.76 5.92
CA ASN A 184 15.93 7.80 7.37
C ASN A 184 15.87 6.40 8.02
N VAL A 185 14.95 5.56 7.53
CA VAL A 185 14.85 4.16 7.98
C VAL A 185 16.13 3.40 7.65
N LEU A 186 16.63 3.53 6.42
CA LEU A 186 17.87 2.86 5.99
C LEU A 186 19.09 3.36 6.75
N ARG A 187 19.23 4.68 6.95
CA ARG A 187 20.32 5.27 7.74
C ARG A 187 20.33 4.74 9.18
N THR A 188 19.15 4.66 9.80
CA THR A 188 18.99 4.09 11.15
C THR A 188 19.40 2.62 11.17
N ARG A 189 18.95 1.84 10.18
CA ARG A 189 19.33 0.42 10.03
C ARG A 189 20.84 0.22 9.83
N ASN A 190 21.48 1.15 9.11
CA ASN A 190 22.92 1.15 8.85
C ASN A 190 23.75 1.70 10.03
N ASN A 191 23.11 2.26 11.05
CA ASN A 191 23.75 2.98 12.15
C ASN A 191 24.68 4.11 11.68
N GLY A 192 24.30 4.83 10.63
CA GLY A 192 25.09 5.91 10.07
C GLY A 192 24.77 6.23 8.61
N PRO A 193 25.50 7.19 8.01
CA PRO A 193 25.32 7.60 6.63
C PRO A 193 25.35 6.43 5.65
N LEU A 194 24.65 6.59 4.54
CA LEU A 194 24.56 5.61 3.46
C LEU A 194 25.61 5.91 2.38
N ASP A 195 26.00 4.88 1.64
CA ASP A 195 26.82 5.07 0.44
C ASP A 195 25.95 5.63 -0.71
N LEU A 196 26.32 6.81 -1.21
CA LEU A 196 25.57 7.52 -2.25
C LEU A 196 25.44 6.66 -3.51
N GLU A 197 26.54 6.05 -3.96
CA GLU A 197 26.57 5.31 -5.22
C GLU A 197 25.75 4.03 -5.13
N SER A 198 25.82 3.32 -4.01
CA SER A 198 24.98 2.15 -3.74
C SER A 198 23.50 2.50 -3.80
N ILE A 199 23.07 3.59 -3.15
CA ILE A 199 21.67 4.03 -3.16
C ILE A 199 21.24 4.50 -4.55
N ARG A 200 22.09 5.28 -5.23
CA ARG A 200 21.79 5.85 -6.55
C ARG A 200 21.65 4.76 -7.61
N THR A 201 22.47 3.71 -7.54
CA THR A 201 22.55 2.66 -8.56
C THR A 201 21.72 1.40 -8.26
N MET A 202 20.95 1.37 -7.16
CA MET A 202 20.03 0.26 -6.86
C MET A 202 19.14 -0.06 -8.07
N ASN A 203 19.07 -1.35 -8.42
CA ASN A 203 18.33 -1.81 -9.58
C ASN A 203 17.55 -3.11 -9.32
N MET A 204 16.74 -3.12 -8.26
CA MET A 204 15.93 -4.28 -7.88
C MET A 204 14.78 -4.55 -8.86
N ASN A 205 14.36 -3.56 -9.66
CA ASN A 205 13.35 -3.73 -10.70
C ASN A 205 13.89 -3.96 -12.11
N GLY A 206 15.22 -3.84 -12.33
CA GLY A 206 15.79 -3.89 -13.68
C GLY A 206 15.49 -2.63 -14.52
N PHE A 207 15.21 -1.50 -13.88
CA PHE A 207 15.16 -0.21 -14.56
C PHE A 207 16.59 0.26 -14.85
N ASP A 208 16.98 0.33 -16.12
CA ASP A 208 18.33 0.76 -16.50
C ASP A 208 18.55 2.28 -16.38
N VAL A 209 17.54 3.03 -15.94
CA VAL A 209 17.56 4.51 -15.84
C VAL A 209 17.98 4.98 -14.45
N VAL A 210 19.28 5.17 -14.27
CA VAL A 210 19.86 5.59 -12.98
C VAL A 210 19.62 7.09 -12.70
N PRO A 211 19.13 7.48 -11.51
CA PRO A 211 19.06 8.89 -11.11
C PRO A 211 20.42 9.60 -11.20
N ASP A 212 20.40 10.86 -11.62
CA ASP A 212 21.60 11.69 -11.69
C ASP A 212 22.02 12.24 -10.31
N TYR A 213 23.28 12.66 -10.20
CA TYR A 213 23.82 13.24 -8.97
C TYR A 213 23.04 14.49 -8.53
N LYS A 214 22.51 15.26 -9.48
CA LYS A 214 21.68 16.44 -9.17
C LYS A 214 20.40 16.06 -8.44
N THR A 215 19.75 14.98 -8.85
CA THR A 215 18.57 14.44 -8.17
C THR A 215 18.94 13.97 -6.77
N MET A 216 20.04 13.23 -6.64
CA MET A 216 20.51 12.76 -5.34
C MET A 216 20.86 13.91 -4.39
N GLN A 217 21.51 14.96 -4.88
CA GLN A 217 21.82 16.16 -4.09
C GLN A 217 20.56 16.83 -3.56
N ARG A 218 19.52 16.98 -4.40
CA ARG A 218 18.23 17.56 -3.98
C ARG A 218 17.57 16.74 -2.87
N VAL A 219 17.65 15.41 -2.95
CA VAL A 219 17.13 14.52 -1.90
C VAL A 219 17.96 14.64 -0.62
N ALA A 220 19.29 14.71 -0.74
CA ALA A 220 20.20 14.91 0.39
C ALA A 220 19.95 16.25 1.10
N ASP A 221 19.75 17.33 0.35
CA ASP A 221 19.45 18.65 0.91
C ASP A 221 18.10 18.66 1.64
N ALA A 222 17.07 18.01 1.07
CA ALA A 222 15.78 17.84 1.72
C ALA A 222 15.88 16.98 3.01
N TYR A 223 16.73 15.95 3.01
CA TYR A 223 17.01 15.16 4.20
C TYR A 223 17.69 16.02 5.29
N ARG A 224 18.74 16.76 4.93
CA ARG A 224 19.46 17.66 5.84
C ARG A 224 18.53 18.70 6.44
N GLN A 225 17.66 19.30 5.62
CA GLN A 225 16.68 20.28 6.10
C GLN A 225 15.71 19.67 7.13
N LYS A 226 15.33 18.40 6.97
CA LYS A 226 14.37 17.73 7.84
C LYS A 226 14.99 17.21 9.15
N TYR A 227 16.18 16.62 9.08
CA TYR A 227 16.79 15.91 10.21
C TYR A 227 18.02 16.59 10.79
N ASN A 228 18.53 17.66 10.16
CA ASN A 228 19.77 18.34 10.54
C ASN A 228 20.98 17.40 10.59
N GLU A 229 21.02 16.43 9.66
CA GLU A 229 22.07 15.42 9.52
C GLU A 229 22.40 15.18 8.04
N GLU A 230 23.60 14.67 7.77
CA GLU A 230 23.95 14.15 6.45
C GLU A 230 23.41 12.72 6.25
N ILE A 231 22.80 12.49 5.09
CA ILE A 231 22.32 11.16 4.70
C ILE A 231 23.40 10.32 4.03
N PHE A 232 24.32 10.95 3.31
CA PHE A 232 25.40 10.28 2.59
C PHE A 232 26.74 10.62 3.23
N GLY A 233 27.63 9.63 3.30
CA GLY A 233 28.98 9.73 3.86
C GLY A 233 30.08 9.44 2.85
#